data_AF-A0A497AD85-F1
#
_entry.id   AF-A0A497AD85-F1
#
_cell.length_a   1.000
_cell.length_b   1.000
_cell.length_c   1.000
_cell.angle_alpha   90.00
_cell.angle_beta   90.00
_cell.angle_gamma   90.00
#
_symmetry.space_group_name_H-M   'P 1'
#
loop_
_entity.id
_entity.type
_entity.pdbx_description
1 polymer ?
#
loop_
_entity_poly.entity_id
_entity_poly.type
_entity_poly.pdbx_seq_one_letter_code
_entity_poly.pdbx_strand_id
1 'polypeptide(L)' 'MKFYIASKERYYGAFSRSLVLPVHVKSDKAEAIFENGVLTLTLPKAEEVKPKHIKVKAKPMIEGAKR' A
#
# COMPACT_ATOMS: atom_id res chain seq x y z
N MET A 1 -44.65 -28.67 -1.86
CA MET A 1 -43.70 -27.67 -2.39
C MET A 1 -43.58 -26.55 -1.36
N LYS A 2 -42.45 -26.40 -0.65
CA LYS A 2 -42.23 -25.28 0.29
C LYS A 2 -41.18 -24.36 -0.32
N PHE A 3 -41.57 -23.14 -0.68
CA PHE A 3 -40.65 -22.08 -1.08
C PHE A 3 -40.24 -21.33 0.20
N TYR A 4 -38.97 -21.46 0.59
CA TYR A 4 -38.37 -20.58 1.58
C TYR A 4 -37.73 -19.40 0.85
N ILE A 5 -38.20 -18.18 1.12
CA ILE A 5 -37.47 -16.97 0.76
C ILE A 5 -36.58 -16.65 1.97
N ALA A 6 -35.30 -16.96 1.87
CA ALA A 6 -34.29 -16.50 2.82
C ALA A 6 -33.65 -15.23 2.26
N SER A 7 -34.07 -14.04 2.71
CA SER A 7 -33.34 -12.82 2.37
C SER A 7 -32.21 -12.61 3.38
N LYS A 8 -30.98 -12.75 2.90
CA LYS A 8 -29.75 -12.38 3.62
C LYS A 8 -29.12 -11.23 2.86
N GLU A 9 -29.63 -10.04 3.11
CA GLU A 9 -29.29 -8.84 2.33
C GLU A 9 -28.03 -8.14 2.84
N ARG A 10 -27.74 -8.27 4.15
CA ARG A 10 -26.58 -7.64 4.78
C ARG A 10 -25.44 -8.65 4.97
N TYR A 11 -24.23 -8.20 4.68
CA TYR A 11 -23.01 -8.91 5.06
C TYR A 11 -22.95 -9.04 6.58
N TYR A 12 -22.68 -10.25 7.06
CA TYR A 12 -22.47 -10.54 8.49
C TYR A 12 -21.29 -11.51 8.66
N GLY A 13 -20.65 -11.46 9.83
CA GLY A 13 -19.49 -12.28 10.17
C GLY A 13 -18.21 -11.45 10.33
N ALA A 14 -17.09 -12.14 10.55
CA ALA A 14 -15.80 -11.50 10.63
C ALA A 14 -15.42 -10.85 9.28
N PHE A 15 -14.80 -9.68 9.34
CA PHE A 15 -14.35 -8.93 8.17
C PHE A 15 -12.88 -8.56 8.32
N SER A 16 -12.13 -8.69 7.23
CA SER A 16 -10.73 -8.25 7.15
C SER A 16 -10.45 -7.74 5.73
N ARG A 17 -9.70 -6.65 5.63
CA ARG A 17 -9.29 -6.05 4.35
C ARG A 17 -7.87 -5.51 4.46
N SER A 18 -7.06 -5.80 3.46
CA SER A 18 -5.72 -5.23 3.29
C SER A 18 -5.71 -4.27 2.11
N LEU A 19 -5.00 -3.16 2.27
CA LEU A 19 -4.85 -2.12 1.25
C LEU A 19 -3.36 -1.84 1.05
N VAL A 20 -2.92 -1.78 -0.20
CA VAL A 20 -1.57 -1.34 -0.54
C VAL A 20 -1.59 0.17 -0.69
N LEU A 21 -0.72 0.86 0.06
CA LEU A 21 -0.57 2.30 -0.03
C LEU A 21 0.50 2.65 -1.07
N PRO A 22 0.26 3.67 -1.92
CA PRO A 22 1.21 4.05 -2.97
C PRO A 22 2.45 4.78 -2.42
N VAL A 23 2.44 5.16 -1.15
CA VAL A 23 3.51 5.93 -0.50
C VAL A 23 3.85 5.33 0.87
N HIS A 24 5.07 5.60 1.33
CA HIS A 24 5.47 5.27 2.69
C HIS A 24 4.75 6.17 3.70
N VAL A 25 4.35 5.59 4.83
CA VAL A 25 3.62 6.28 5.92
C VAL A 25 4.34 6.06 7.25
N LYS A 26 4.15 6.99 8.19
CA LYS A 26 4.63 6.86 9.59
C LYS A 26 3.61 6.03 10.38
N SER A 27 3.76 4.71 10.36
CA SER A 27 2.82 3.76 10.98
C SER A 27 2.69 3.92 12.50
N ASP A 28 3.74 4.41 13.14
CA ASP A 28 3.80 4.74 14.57
C ASP A 28 2.87 5.89 14.96
N LYS A 29 2.46 6.72 13.99
CA LYS A 29 1.58 7.89 14.17
C LYS A 29 0.22 7.70 13.50
N ALA A 30 -0.18 6.45 13.26
CA ALA A 30 -1.50 6.16 12.70
C ALA A 30 -2.60 6.46 13.73
N GLU A 31 -3.68 7.09 13.28
CA GLU A 31 -4.87 7.35 14.09
C GLU A 31 -6.09 6.65 13.46
N ALA A 32 -7.02 6.21 14.32
CA ALA A 32 -8.24 5.53 13.91
C ALA A 32 -9.44 6.07 14.69
N ILE A 33 -10.53 6.39 13.98
CA ILE A 33 -11.78 6.87 14.55
C ILE A 33 -12.93 6.03 13.99
N PHE A 34 -13.80 5.55 14.87
CA PHE A 34 -15.02 4.82 14.48
C PHE A 34 -16.26 5.55 14.96
N GLU A 35 -17.02 6.09 14.03
CA GLU A 35 -18.23 6.86 14.31
C GLU A 35 -19.29 6.61 13.24
N ASN A 36 -20.56 6.56 13.65
CA ASN A 36 -21.71 6.37 12.75
C ASN A 36 -21.58 5.19 11.77
N GLY A 37 -20.89 4.11 12.18
CA GLY A 37 -20.68 2.93 11.35
C GLY A 37 -19.55 3.03 10.33
N VAL A 38 -18.74 4.09 10.37
CA VAL A 38 -17.60 4.31 9.46
C VAL A 38 -16.29 4.29 10.24
N LEU A 39 -15.33 3.49 9.77
CA LEU A 39 -13.96 3.48 10.27
C LEU A 39 -13.09 4.41 9.40
N THR A 40 -12.62 5.49 9.99
CA THR A 40 -11.70 6.45 9.38
C THR A 40 -10.29 6.20 9.89
N LEU A 41 -9.33 6.00 8.97
CA LEU A 41 -7.92 5.79 9.27
C LEU A 41 -7.10 6.97 8.74
N THR A 42 -6.37 7.64 9.62
CA THR A 42 -5.47 8.76 9.25
C THR A 42 -4.04 8.29 9.33
N LEU A 43 -3.36 8.25 8.18
CA LEU A 43 -1.98 7.78 8.04
C LEU A 43 -1.08 8.93 7.55
N PRO A 44 -0.24 9.50 8.42
CA PRO A 44 0.69 10.56 8.01
C PRO A 44 1.71 10.04 7.00
N LYS A 45 1.92 10.79 5.90
CA LYS A 45 2.97 10.49 4.93
C LYS A 45 4.35 10.53 5.59
N ALA A 46 5.22 9.60 5.22
CA ALA A 46 6.62 9.69 5.57
C ALA A 46 7.26 10.88 4.86
N GLU A 47 8.24 11.51 5.50
CA GLU A 47 9.03 12.54 4.84
C GLU A 47 9.88 11.88 3.76
N GLU A 48 9.62 12.22 2.51
CA GLU A 48 10.38 11.69 1.38
C GLU A 48 11.81 12.25 1.43
N VAL A 49 12.77 11.37 1.64
CA VAL A 49 14.18 11.72 1.45
C VAL A 49 14.39 11.97 -0.04
N LYS A 50 14.82 13.20 -0.38
CA LYS A 50 15.08 13.66 -1.75
C LYS A 50 15.76 12.57 -2.61
N PRO A 51 15.39 12.42 -3.90
CA PRO A 51 15.90 11.37 -4.75
C PRO A 51 17.44 11.41 -4.81
N LYS A 52 18.07 10.28 -4.48
CA LYS A 52 19.52 10.11 -4.66
C LYS A 52 19.80 9.94 -6.15
N HIS A 53 20.47 10.91 -6.75
CA HIS A 53 20.90 10.81 -8.15
C HIS A 53 21.97 9.72 -8.27
N ILE A 54 21.59 8.56 -8.81
CA ILE A 54 22.53 7.48 -9.09
C ILE A 54 23.19 7.78 -10.44
N LYS A 55 24.42 8.29 -10.41
CA LYS A 55 25.26 8.41 -11.62
C LYS A 55 25.70 7.02 -12.05
N VAL A 56 25.21 6.55 -13.20
CA VAL A 56 25.68 5.33 -13.84
C VAL A 56 27.10 5.58 -14.36
N LYS A 57 28.10 4.93 -13.76
CA LYS A 57 29.47 4.94 -14.29
C LYS A 57 29.61 3.79 -15.29
N ALA A 58 29.70 4.12 -16.57
CA ALA A 58 30.05 3.15 -17.60
C ALA A 58 31.53 2.73 -17.40
N LYS A 59 31.76 1.41 -17.33
CA LYS A 59 33.11 0.82 -17.31
C LYS A 59 33.62 0.80 -18.76
N PRO A 60 34.76 1.45 -19.10
CA PRO A 60 35.30 1.33 -20.44
C PRO A 60 35.74 -0.12 -20.68
N MET A 61 35.26 -0.71 -21.78
CA MET A 61 35.76 -1.99 -22.29
C MET A 61 37.14 -1.73 -22.90
N ILE A 62 38.06 -2.63 -22.58
CA ILE A 62 39.51 -2.49 -22.71
C ILE A 62 39.92 -2.40 -24.19
N GLU A 63 40.73 -1.39 -24.50
CA GLU A 63 41.50 -1.22 -25.72
C GLU A 63 42.59 -2.30 -25.81
N GLY A 64 42.72 -2.96 -26.97
CA GLY A 64 43.97 -3.62 -27.35
C GLY A 64 43.82 -5.07 -27.82
N ALA A 65 43.76 -5.25 -29.14
CA ALA A 65 44.38 -6.38 -29.80
C ALA A 65 44.98 -5.91 -31.12
N LYS A 66 46.14 -5.26 -31.04
CA LYS A 66 47.05 -5.07 -32.16
C LYS A 66 47.92 -6.32 -32.28
N ARG A 67 47.69 -7.14 -33.29
CA ARG A 67 48.70 -7.94 -34.01
C ARG A 67 48.24 -8.14 -35.44
#